data_AF-A0A3M1RHY9-F1
#
_entry.id   AF-A0A3M1RHY9-F1
#
_cell.length_a   1.000
_cell.length_b   1.000
_cell.length_c   1.000
_cell.angle_alpha   90.00
_cell.angle_beta   90.00
_cell.angle_gamma   90.00
#
_symmetry.space_group_name_H-M   'P 1'
#
loop_
_entity.id
_entity.type
_entity.pdbx_description
1 polymer ?
#
loop_
_entity_poly.entity_id
_entity_poly.type
_entity_poly.pdbx_seq_one_letter_code
_entity_poly.pdbx_strand_id
1 'polypeptide(L)'
;MRGKAYVIMAVGVMGLFVGVVYSIVASTNNMINEQTRLLNARVHGEISDQEYLQRKREVEHTYRSSVADSLERIESKFLDVVGLLPEVEDELNETNETNMTVANYSSDLEMVSGNLSEGIERLRRESIS
;
A
#
# COMPACT_ATOMS: atom_id res chain seq x y z
N MET A 1 16.77 6.08 -26.62
CA MET A 1 15.33 6.10 -26.26
C MET A 1 15.05 5.32 -24.97
N ARG A 2 15.68 4.16 -24.75
CA ARG A 2 15.58 3.32 -23.54
C ARG A 2 15.68 4.04 -22.18
N GLY A 3 16.67 4.93 -22.00
CA GLY A 3 16.81 5.70 -20.74
C GLY A 3 15.62 6.62 -20.39
N LYS A 4 14.84 7.08 -21.37
CA LYS A 4 13.65 7.90 -21.11
C LYS A 4 12.47 7.07 -20.60
N ALA A 5 12.35 5.81 -21.03
CA ALA A 5 11.30 4.89 -20.57
C ALA A 5 11.50 4.50 -19.10
N TYR A 6 12.73 4.16 -18.69
CA TYR A 6 13.05 3.87 -17.27
C TYR A 6 12.78 5.06 -16.35
N VAL A 7 13.09 6.27 -16.80
CA VAL A 7 12.82 7.50 -16.03
C VAL A 7 11.31 7.73 -15.88
N ILE A 8 10.52 7.52 -16.94
CA ILE A 8 9.05 7.65 -16.88
C ILE A 8 8.45 6.61 -15.92
N MET A 9 8.92 5.35 -15.98
CA MET A 9 8.47 4.30 -15.05
C MET A 9 8.83 4.63 -13.60
N ALA A 10 10.08 5.07 -13.33
CA ALA A 10 10.52 5.44 -11.99
C ALA A 10 9.72 6.62 -11.41
N VAL A 11 9.46 7.66 -12.23
CA VAL A 11 8.63 8.81 -11.83
C VAL A 11 7.19 8.38 -11.56
N GLY A 12 6.64 7.47 -12.37
CA GLY A 12 5.32 6.90 -12.17
C GLY A 12 5.18 6.17 -10.83
N VAL A 13 6.14 5.30 -10.51
CA VAL A 13 6.17 4.56 -9.23
C VAL A 13 6.33 5.51 -8.04
N MET A 14 7.21 6.51 -8.12
CA MET A 14 7.38 7.51 -7.06
C MET A 14 6.10 8.32 -6.82
N GLY A 15 5.42 8.75 -7.88
CA GLY A 15 4.16 9.49 -7.76
C GLY A 15 3.07 8.69 -7.05
N LEU A 16 2.99 7.38 -7.34
CA LEU A 16 2.05 6.48 -6.68
C LEU A 16 2.40 6.26 -5.21
N PHE A 17 3.68 6.07 -4.91
CA PHE A 17 4.16 5.93 -3.53
C PHE A 17 3.78 7.15 -2.69
N VAL A 18 4.04 8.36 -3.20
CA VAL A 18 3.66 9.61 -2.53
C VAL A 18 2.14 9.70 -2.31
N GLY A 19 1.34 9.34 -3.31
CA GLY A 19 -0.13 9.37 -3.21
C GLY A 19 -0.69 8.43 -2.14
N VAL A 20 -0.13 7.23 -1.99
CA VAL A 20 -0.55 6.31 -0.93
C VAL A 20 -0.06 6.72 0.43
N VAL A 21 1.19 7.16 0.57
CA VAL A 21 1.68 7.71 1.84
C VAL A 21 0.77 8.85 2.30
N TYR A 22 0.40 9.75 1.39
CA TYR A 22 -0.53 10.83 1.69
C TYR A 22 -1.91 10.31 2.15
N SER A 23 -2.44 9.28 1.48
CA SER A 23 -3.74 8.68 1.82
C SER A 23 -3.71 7.98 3.19
N ILE A 24 -2.64 7.24 3.51
CA ILE A 24 -2.44 6.59 4.81
C ILE A 24 -2.30 7.64 5.92
N VAL A 25 -1.52 8.70 5.69
CA VAL A 25 -1.39 9.82 6.64
C VAL A 25 -2.74 10.48 6.91
N ALA A 26 -3.54 10.74 5.86
CA ALA A 26 -4.88 11.30 6.01
C ALA A 26 -5.81 10.38 6.81
N SER A 27 -5.78 9.07 6.52
CA SER A 27 -6.56 8.07 7.24
C SER A 27 -6.16 7.97 8.72
N THR A 28 -4.86 8.01 8.99
CA THR A 28 -4.30 8.00 10.36
C THR A 28 -4.74 9.24 11.14
N ASN A 29 -4.68 10.43 10.51
CA ASN A 29 -5.14 11.66 11.14
C ASN A 29 -6.63 11.61 11.48
N ASN A 30 -7.46 11.08 10.59
CA ASN A 30 -8.89 10.89 10.86
C ASN A 30 -9.12 9.93 12.03
N MET A 31 -8.42 8.79 12.05
CA MET A 31 -8.49 7.82 13.16
C MET A 31 -8.14 8.48 14.50
N ILE A 32 -7.03 9.22 14.56
CA ILE A 32 -6.56 9.90 15.78
C ILE A 32 -7.60 10.94 16.24
N ASN A 33 -8.15 11.72 15.31
CA ASN A 33 -9.16 12.73 15.62
C ASN A 33 -10.45 12.09 16.17
N GLU A 34 -10.93 11.02 15.54
CA GLU A 34 -12.14 10.33 15.99
C GLU A 34 -11.94 9.63 17.33
N GLN A 35 -10.81 8.95 17.54
CA GLN A 35 -10.48 8.34 18.83
C GLN A 35 -10.36 9.40 19.94
N THR A 36 -9.75 10.54 19.65
CA THR A 36 -9.66 11.67 20.59
C THR A 36 -11.05 12.20 20.94
N ARG A 37 -11.94 12.34 19.95
CA ARG A 37 -13.33 12.76 20.17
C ARG A 37 -14.10 11.76 21.03
N LEU A 38 -13.97 10.46 20.74
CA LEU A 38 -14.61 9.40 21.52
C LEU A 38 -14.09 9.35 22.96
N LEU A 39 -12.78 9.53 23.15
CA LEU A 39 -12.17 9.57 24.48
C LEU A 39 -12.70 10.78 25.28
N ASN A 40 -12.77 11.95 24.66
CA ASN A 40 -13.32 13.14 25.30
C ASN A 40 -14.79 12.95 25.66
N ALA A 41 -15.62 12.42 24.77
CA ALA A 41 -17.03 12.14 25.04
C ALA A 41 -17.19 11.17 26.22
N ARG A 42 -16.33 10.15 26.31
CA ARG A 42 -16.33 9.21 27.45
C ARG A 42 -15.94 9.89 28.76
N VAL A 43 -14.86 10.69 28.76
CA VAL A 43 -14.38 11.41 29.95
C VAL A 43 -15.45 12.37 30.49
N HIS A 44 -16.24 12.99 29.61
CA HIS A 44 -17.35 13.86 29.99
C HIS A 44 -18.66 13.11 30.31
N GLY A 45 -18.66 11.77 30.25
CA GLY A 45 -19.84 10.94 30.53
C GLY A 45 -20.94 11.02 29.48
N GLU A 46 -20.64 11.53 28.28
CA GLU A 46 -21.60 11.67 27.17
C GLU A 46 -21.91 10.33 26.50
N ILE A 47 -20.98 9.37 26.58
CA ILE A 47 -21.14 8.01 26.04
C ILE A 47 -20.75 6.96 27.09
N SER A 48 -21.38 5.80 27.01
CA SER A 48 -21.07 4.67 27.90
C SER A 48 -19.76 3.98 27.51
N ASP A 49 -19.21 3.18 28.43
CA ASP A 49 -18.03 2.34 28.18
C ASP A 49 -18.23 1.36 27.03
N GLN A 50 -19.42 0.75 26.94
CA GLN A 50 -19.75 -0.18 25.86
C GLN A 50 -19.84 0.54 24.51
N GLU A 51 -20.49 1.71 24.47
CA GLU A 51 -20.60 2.54 23.27
C GLU A 51 -19.23 3.06 22.81
N TYR A 52 -18.37 3.46 23.74
CA TYR A 52 -16.98 3.83 23.44
C TYR A 52 -16.22 2.67 22.79
N LEU A 53 -16.28 1.46 23.37
CA LEU A 53 -15.58 0.29 22.83
C LEU A 53 -16.10 -0.12 21.46
N GLN A 54 -17.42 -0.04 21.24
CA GLN A 54 -18.00 -0.33 19.93
C GLN A 54 -17.52 0.69 18.89
N ARG A 55 -17.68 1.99 19.14
CA ARG A 55 -17.28 3.02 18.18
C ARG A 55 -15.78 3.03 17.94
N LYS A 56 -14.97 2.79 18.97
CA LYS A 56 -13.51 2.64 18.80
C LYS A 56 -13.18 1.55 17.78
N ARG A 57 -13.84 0.39 17.85
CA ARG A 57 -13.66 -0.71 16.88
C ARG A 57 -14.10 -0.32 15.48
N GLU A 58 -15.20 0.41 15.34
CA GLU A 58 -15.68 0.91 14.04
C GLU A 58 -14.67 1.89 13.39
N VAL A 59 -14.06 2.76 14.20
CA VAL A 59 -13.00 3.68 13.75
C VAL A 59 -11.75 2.90 13.32
N GLU A 60 -11.31 1.91 14.11
CA GLU A 60 -10.16 1.05 13.77
C GLU A 60 -10.41 0.22 12.49
N HIS A 61 -11.62 -0.32 12.34
CA HIS A 61 -12.06 -1.01 11.13
C HIS A 61 -11.95 -0.09 9.91
N THR A 62 -12.51 1.11 10.00
CA THR A 62 -12.54 2.09 8.90
C THR A 62 -11.12 2.50 8.49
N TYR A 63 -10.25 2.73 9.46
CA TYR A 63 -8.83 3.00 9.23
C TYR A 63 -8.15 1.84 8.49
N ARG A 64 -8.27 0.61 9.01
CA ARG A 64 -7.63 -0.58 8.41
C ARG A 64 -8.08 -0.83 6.97
N SER A 65 -9.39 -0.74 6.72
CA SER A 65 -9.96 -0.86 5.36
C SER A 65 -9.40 0.21 4.43
N SER A 66 -9.38 1.47 4.87
CA SER A 66 -8.86 2.59 4.07
C SER A 66 -7.37 2.45 3.74
N VAL A 67 -6.57 1.92 4.68
CA VAL A 67 -5.14 1.64 4.43
C VAL A 67 -4.99 0.48 3.45
N ALA A 68 -5.76 -0.61 3.60
CA ALA A 68 -5.74 -1.74 2.68
C ALA A 68 -6.08 -1.29 1.25
N ASP A 69 -7.17 -0.54 1.06
CA ASP A 69 -7.57 0.00 -0.25
C ASP A 69 -6.50 0.92 -0.89
N SER A 70 -5.72 1.60 -0.05
CA SER A 70 -4.63 2.46 -0.53
C SER A 70 -3.44 1.61 -0.98
N LEU A 71 -3.12 0.55 -0.23
CA LEU A 71 -2.02 -0.37 -0.55
C LEU A 71 -2.35 -1.26 -1.76
N GLU A 72 -3.59 -1.74 -1.92
CA GLU A 72 -4.04 -2.49 -3.11
C GLU A 72 -3.84 -1.69 -4.40
N ARG A 73 -4.01 -0.37 -4.34
CA ARG A 73 -3.73 0.52 -5.48
C ARG A 73 -2.26 0.60 -5.84
N ILE A 74 -1.35 0.50 -4.87
CA ILE A 74 0.08 0.35 -5.18
C ILE A 74 0.35 -1.03 -5.74
N GLU A 75 -0.18 -2.08 -5.12
CA GLU A 75 0.06 -3.46 -5.53
C GLU A 75 -0.34 -3.68 -6.99
N SER A 76 -1.54 -3.26 -7.39
CA SER A 76 -2.00 -3.36 -8.78
C SER A 76 -1.05 -2.66 -9.75
N LYS A 77 -0.57 -1.46 -9.41
CA LYS A 77 0.36 -0.70 -10.25
C LYS A 77 1.76 -1.31 -10.27
N PHE A 78 2.19 -1.88 -9.15
CA PHE A 78 3.47 -2.56 -9.04
C PHE A 78 3.47 -3.83 -9.89
N LEU A 79 2.38 -4.60 -9.86
CA LEU A 79 2.17 -5.75 -10.73
C LEU A 79 2.13 -5.35 -12.21
N ASP A 80 1.51 -4.22 -12.57
CA ASP A 80 1.56 -3.69 -13.93
C ASP A 80 3.01 -3.42 -14.38
N VAL A 81 3.85 -2.84 -13.50
CA VAL A 81 5.26 -2.57 -13.80
C VAL A 81 6.07 -3.87 -13.91
N VAL A 82 5.84 -4.84 -13.02
CA VAL A 82 6.49 -6.15 -13.06
C VAL A 82 6.10 -6.92 -14.32
N GLY A 83 4.84 -6.86 -14.73
CA GLY A 83 4.34 -7.51 -15.95
C GLY A 83 4.95 -6.97 -17.25
N LEU A 84 5.52 -5.76 -17.23
CA LEU A 84 6.25 -5.17 -18.35
C LEU A 84 7.74 -5.57 -18.40
N LEU A 85 8.27 -6.20 -17.35
CA LEU A 85 9.68 -6.60 -17.30
C LEU A 85 10.07 -7.65 -18.36
N PRO A 86 9.26 -8.66 -18.71
CA PRO A 86 9.61 -9.63 -19.75
C PRO A 86 9.82 -8.96 -21.10
N GLU A 87 9.01 -7.96 -21.45
CA GLU A 87 9.16 -7.20 -22.71
C GLU A 87 10.46 -6.39 -22.72
N VAL A 88 10.89 -5.89 -21.56
CA VAL A 88 12.17 -5.18 -21.39
C VAL A 88 13.35 -6.16 -21.39
N GLU A 89 13.18 -7.37 -20.86
CA GLU A 89 14.20 -8.43 -20.82
C GLU A 89 14.47 -9.00 -22.21
N ASP A 90 13.43 -9.20 -23.03
CA ASP A 90 13.57 -9.60 -24.44
C ASP A 90 14.31 -8.54 -25.27
N GLU A 91 14.04 -7.24 -25.04
CA GLU A 91 14.79 -6.14 -25.68
C GLU A 91 16.27 -6.05 -25.23
N LEU A 92 16.60 -6.55 -24.05
CA LEU A 92 17.94 -6.51 -23.45
C LEU A 92 18.79 -7.75 -23.79
N ASN A 93 18.15 -8.91 -23.97
CA ASN A 93 18.79 -10.16 -24.40
C ASN A 93 19.47 -10.04 -25.78
N GLU A 94 19.03 -9.12 -26.63
CA GLU A 94 19.74 -8.79 -27.89
C GLU A 94 21.11 -8.11 -27.68
N THR A 95 21.44 -7.66 -26.45
CA THR A 95 22.67 -6.91 -26.14
C THR A 95 23.72 -7.63 -25.28
N ASN A 96 23.53 -8.93 -24.99
CA ASN A 96 24.52 -9.88 -24.46
C ASN A 96 25.30 -9.56 -23.15
N GLU A 97 24.96 -8.52 -22.37
CA GLU A 97 25.65 -8.22 -21.08
C GLU A 97 24.75 -8.18 -19.83
N THR A 98 23.45 -8.50 -19.90
CA THR A 98 22.48 -8.15 -18.83
C THR A 98 21.75 -9.31 -18.13
N ASN A 99 21.98 -10.57 -18.53
CA ASN A 99 21.08 -11.68 -18.15
C ASN A 99 21.13 -12.07 -16.67
N MET A 100 22.28 -11.99 -15.99
CA MET A 100 22.36 -12.31 -14.56
C MET A 100 21.81 -11.19 -13.65
N THR A 101 21.85 -9.95 -14.11
CA THR A 101 21.40 -8.80 -13.31
C THR A 101 19.89 -8.64 -13.36
N VAL A 102 19.26 -8.86 -14.53
CA VAL A 102 17.80 -8.77 -14.70
C VAL A 102 17.07 -9.89 -13.97
N ALA A 103 17.56 -11.13 -14.04
CA ALA A 103 16.96 -12.27 -13.33
C ALA A 103 16.92 -12.08 -11.80
N ASN A 104 17.97 -11.50 -11.22
CA ASN A 104 18.00 -11.18 -9.79
C ASN A 104 16.99 -10.08 -9.42
N TYR A 105 16.87 -9.04 -10.25
CA TYR A 105 15.85 -8.00 -10.04
C TYR A 105 14.43 -8.55 -10.16
N SER A 106 14.17 -9.48 -11.08
CA SER A 106 12.85 -10.13 -11.19
C SER A 106 12.49 -10.90 -9.92
N SER A 107 13.43 -11.69 -9.38
CA SER A 107 13.20 -12.45 -8.14
C SER A 107 12.97 -11.56 -6.92
N ASP A 108 13.73 -10.47 -6.78
CA ASP A 108 13.53 -9.49 -5.69
C ASP A 108 12.15 -8.82 -5.79
N LEU A 109 11.70 -8.48 -7.01
CA LEU A 109 10.40 -7.86 -7.23
C LEU A 109 9.24 -8.81 -6.96
N GLU A 110 9.36 -10.09 -7.33
CA GLU A 110 8.37 -11.12 -6.99
C GLU A 110 8.24 -11.30 -5.46
N MET A 111 9.38 -11.33 -4.74
CA MET A 111 9.39 -11.42 -3.29
C MET A 111 8.75 -10.19 -2.64
N VAL A 112 9.06 -8.99 -3.13
CA VAL A 112 8.44 -7.73 -2.64
C VAL A 112 6.94 -7.73 -2.92
N SER A 113 6.51 -8.19 -4.10
CA SER A 113 5.10 -8.32 -4.45
C SER A 113 4.37 -9.25 -3.47
N GLY A 114 4.89 -10.45 -3.24
CA GLY A 114 4.27 -11.42 -2.34
C GLY A 114 4.15 -10.92 -0.90
N ASN A 115 5.18 -10.27 -0.38
CA ASN A 115 5.15 -9.66 0.96
C ASN A 115 4.10 -8.53 1.06
N LEU A 116 3.94 -7.73 0.00
CA LEU A 116 2.93 -6.69 -0.05
C LEU A 116 1.51 -7.28 -0.06
N SER A 117 1.25 -8.27 -0.93
CA SER A 117 -0.02 -9.00 -1.00
C SER A 117 -0.42 -9.58 0.36
N GLU A 118 0.52 -10.25 1.03
CA GLU A 118 0.27 -10.81 2.36
C GLU A 118 -0.06 -9.74 3.41
N GLY A 119 0.64 -8.61 3.39
CA GLY A 119 0.40 -7.50 4.29
C GLY A 119 -0.99 -6.89 4.13
N ILE A 120 -1.44 -6.72 2.89
CA ILE A 120 -2.78 -6.23 2.54
C ILE A 120 -3.84 -7.22 3.03
N GLU A 121 -3.67 -8.51 2.76
CA GLU A 121 -4.63 -9.53 3.15
C GLU A 121 -4.75 -9.65 4.68
N ARG A 122 -3.64 -9.49 5.42
CA ARG A 122 -3.66 -9.40 6.88
C ARG A 122 -4.49 -8.21 7.36
N LEU A 123 -4.29 -7.03 6.79
CA LEU A 123 -5.06 -5.82 7.13
C LEU A 123 -6.56 -6.01 6.88
N ARG A 124 -6.94 -6.66 5.78
CA ARG A 124 -8.35 -7.00 5.50
C ARG A 124 -8.94 -7.95 6.51
N ARG A 125 -8.27 -9.07 6.81
CA ARG A 125 -8.75 -10.03 7.81
C ARG A 125 -8.94 -9.36 9.17
N GLU A 126 -7.99 -8.51 9.54
CA GLU A 126 -8.03 -7.71 10.76
C GLU A 126 -9.06 -6.57 10.75
N SER A 127 -9.58 -6.18 9.58
CA SER A 127 -10.75 -5.30 9.50
C SER A 127 -12.07 -6.07 9.69
N ILE A 128 -12.18 -7.32 9.26
CA ILE A 128 -13.45 -8.07 9.28
C ILE A 128 -13.75 -8.69 10.67
N SER A 129 -12.74 -8.84 11.54
CA SER A 129 -12.87 -9.42 12.90
C SER A 129 -13.29 -8.42 13.97
#